data_AF-A0A0H3K299-F1
#
_entry.id   AF-A0A0H3K299-F1
#
_cell.length_a   1.000
_cell.length_b   1.000
_cell.length_c   1.000
_cell.angle_alpha   90.00
_cell.angle_beta   90.00
_cell.angle_gamma   90.00
#
_symmetry.space_group_name_H-M   'P 1'
#
loop_
_entity.id
_entity.type
_entity.pdbx_description
1 polymer ?
#
loop_
_entity_poly.entity_id
_entity_poly.type
_entity_poly.pdbx_seq_one_letter_code
_entity_poly.pdbx_strand_id
1 'polypeptide(L)'
;MTLPIHQLEQYSLRHRDWVLRVLAEDQGKAVELLVFRGFSSSLTQPTDFDPDVPVLPASATIQSVQRFRSPYNAEQPLAPPQTWADFAAALEAK
;
A
#
# COMPACT_ATOMS: atom_id res chain seq x y z
N MET A 1 -2.16 18.03 -2.57
CA MET A 1 -1.03 17.14 -2.23
C MET A 1 -1.54 15.72 -2.40
N THR A 2 -0.91 14.92 -3.25
CA THR A 2 -1.34 13.52 -3.47
C THR A 2 -0.86 12.67 -2.30
N LEU A 3 -1.75 11.90 -1.68
CA LEU A 3 -1.37 11.01 -0.59
C LEU A 3 -0.50 9.85 -1.11
N PRO A 4 0.51 9.38 -0.34
CA PRO A 4 1.33 8.22 -0.70
C PRO A 4 0.51 6.98 -1.10
N ILE A 5 -0.61 6.75 -0.41
CA ILE A 5 -1.50 5.61 -0.70
C ILE A 5 -2.14 5.70 -2.10
N HIS A 6 -2.48 6.90 -2.58
CA HIS A 6 -3.00 7.08 -3.94
C HIS A 6 -1.96 6.78 -5.02
N GLN A 7 -0.67 7.05 -4.74
CA GLN A 7 0.41 6.69 -5.68
C GLN A 7 0.52 5.17 -5.81
N LEU A 8 0.37 4.43 -4.71
CA LEU A 8 0.36 2.97 -4.70
C LEU A 8 -0.86 2.39 -5.42
N GLU A 9 -2.05 2.98 -5.22
CA GLU A 9 -3.28 2.60 -5.92
C GLU A 9 -3.11 2.76 -7.44
N GLN A 10 -2.64 3.93 -7.90
CA GLN A 10 -2.35 4.19 -9.31
C GLN A 10 -1.31 3.22 -9.87
N TYR A 11 -0.27 2.92 -9.11
CA TYR A 11 0.74 1.93 -9.51
C TYR A 11 0.12 0.54 -9.69
N SER A 12 -0.71 0.09 -8.75
CA SER A 12 -1.39 -1.21 -8.83
C SER A 12 -2.41 -1.29 -9.98
N LEU A 13 -2.96 -0.16 -10.44
CA LEU A 13 -3.81 -0.10 -11.65
C LEU A 13 -3.00 -0.38 -12.93
N ARG A 14 -1.76 0.13 -13.00
CA ARG A 14 -0.83 -0.11 -14.11
C ARG A 14 -0.27 -1.54 -14.07
N HIS A 15 -0.17 -2.13 -12.88
CA HIS A 15 0.37 -3.47 -12.66
C HIS A 15 -0.68 -4.40 -12.05
N ARG A 16 -1.68 -4.80 -12.85
CA ARG A 16 -2.87 -5.54 -12.40
C ARG A 16 -2.63 -6.94 -11.82
N ASP A 17 -1.42 -7.45 -11.97
CA ASP A 17 -0.98 -8.75 -11.44
C ASP A 17 -0.25 -8.62 -10.09
N TRP A 18 -0.01 -7.39 -9.64
CA TRP A 18 0.72 -7.10 -8.41
C TRP A 18 -0.22 -6.73 -7.28
N VAL A 19 0.02 -7.35 -6.14
CA VAL A 19 -0.60 -7.01 -4.86
C VAL A 19 0.50 -6.38 -4.01
N LEU A 20 0.23 -5.24 -3.40
CA LEU A 20 1.18 -4.55 -2.53
C LEU A 20 0.72 -4.70 -1.09
N ARG A 21 1.59 -5.21 -0.23
CA ARG A 21 1.40 -5.13 1.21
C ARG A 21 2.12 -3.89 1.71
N VAL A 22 1.41 -3.04 2.44
CA VAL A 22 1.90 -1.75 2.91
C VAL A 22 1.89 -1.78 4.42
N LEU A 23 3.05 -1.52 5.02
CA LEU A 23 3.16 -1.29 6.44
C LEU A 23 3.27 0.22 6.66
N ALA A 24 2.34 0.76 7.45
CA ALA A 24 2.29 2.16 7.82
C ALA A 24 2.25 2.31 9.34
N GLU A 25 2.47 3.54 9.80
CA GLU A 25 2.31 3.92 11.19
C GLU A 25 1.31 5.08 11.27
N ASP A 26 0.29 4.94 12.12
CA ASP A 26 -0.64 6.02 12.46
C ASP A 26 -0.67 6.18 13.98
N GLN A 27 -0.32 7.38 14.46
CA GLN A 27 -0.30 7.71 15.90
C GLN A 27 0.47 6.68 16.76
N GLY A 28 1.61 6.18 16.27
CA GLY A 28 2.43 5.19 16.95
C GLY A 28 1.88 3.75 16.91
N LYS A 29 0.82 3.50 16.13
CA LYS A 29 0.28 2.15 15.89
C LYS A 29 0.65 1.69 14.49
N ALA A 30 1.17 0.47 14.40
CA ALA A 30 1.38 -0.18 13.12
C ALA A 30 0.03 -0.49 12.47
N VAL A 31 -0.10 -0.08 11.20
CA VAL A 31 -1.26 -0.34 10.35
C VAL A 31 -0.76 -1.12 9.15
N GLU A 32 -1.49 -2.19 8.81
CA GLU A 32 -1.17 -3.00 7.65
C GLU A 32 -2.29 -2.95 6.63
N LEU A 33 -1.93 -2.74 5.36
CA LEU A 33 -2.86 -2.59 4.26
C LEU A 33 -2.45 -3.46 3.08
N LEU A 34 -3.43 -3.85 2.26
CA LEU A 34 -3.21 -4.37 0.92
C LEU A 34 -3.67 -3.34 -0.12
N VAL A 35 -2.90 -3.19 -1.18
CA VAL A 35 -3.27 -2.40 -2.37
C VAL A 35 -3.31 -3.31 -3.58
N PHE A 36 -4.44 -3.36 -4.26
CA PHE A 36 -4.64 -4.19 -5.44
C PHE A 36 -5.60 -3.54 -6.42
N ARG A 37 -5.18 -3.43 -7.70
CA ARG A 37 -6.00 -2.91 -8.81
C ARG A 37 -6.71 -1.58 -8.51
N GLY A 38 -6.04 -0.66 -7.84
CA GLY A 38 -6.55 0.67 -7.54
C GLY A 38 -7.33 0.81 -6.24
N PHE A 39 -7.45 -0.26 -5.47
CA PHE A 39 -8.13 -0.25 -4.18
C PHE A 39 -7.14 -0.57 -3.07
N SER A 40 -7.26 0.14 -1.95
CA SER A 40 -6.58 -0.18 -0.70
C SER A 40 -7.58 -0.78 0.30
N SER A 41 -7.13 -1.74 1.11
CA SER A 41 -7.92 -2.39 2.16
C SER A 41 -7.06 -2.59 3.40
N SER A 42 -7.60 -2.22 4.57
CA SER A 42 -6.93 -2.45 5.85
C SER A 42 -7.05 -3.89 6.29
N LEU A 43 -5.97 -4.44 6.84
CA LEU A 43 -5.93 -5.76 7.48
C LEU A 43 -6.01 -5.66 9.01
N THR A 44 -5.72 -4.49 9.58
CA THR A 44 -5.58 -4.29 11.03
C THR A 44 -6.66 -3.41 11.66
N GLN A 45 -7.38 -2.64 10.84
CA GLN A 45 -8.45 -1.75 11.31
C GLN A 45 -9.72 -1.98 10.47
N PRO A 46 -10.91 -1.72 11.03
CA PRO A 46 -12.13 -1.67 10.23
C PRO A 46 -11.95 -0.63 9.13
N THR A 47 -12.12 -1.05 7.88
CA THR A 47 -12.23 -0.12 6.75
C THR A 47 -13.50 0.69 6.95
N ASP A 48 -13.42 2.02 6.85
CA ASP A 48 -14.62 2.85 6.86
C ASP A 48 -15.50 2.47 5.66
N PHE A 49 -16.82 2.55 5.82
CA PHE A 49 -17.77 2.13 4.78
C PHE A 49 -17.86 3.15 3.64
N ASP A 50 -17.41 4.39 3.90
CA ASP A 50 -17.36 5.45 2.91
C ASP A 50 -16.13 5.27 1.97
N PRO A 51 -16.34 4.99 0.67
CA PRO A 51 -15.25 4.80 -0.28
C PRO A 51 -14.45 6.07 -0.59
N ASP A 52 -14.95 7.25 -0.22
CA ASP A 52 -14.24 8.52 -0.39
C ASP A 52 -13.29 8.82 0.79
N VAL A 53 -13.33 8.02 1.86
CA VAL A 53 -12.42 8.13 3.00
C VAL A 53 -11.18 7.26 2.76
N PRO A 54 -9.97 7.85 2.67
CA PRO A 54 -8.75 7.07 2.51
C PRO A 54 -8.57 6.10 3.67
N VAL A 55 -8.32 4.83 3.35
CA VAL A 55 -8.07 3.78 4.35
C VAL A 55 -6.86 4.11 5.23
N LEU A 56 -5.92 4.87 4.67
CA LEU A 56 -4.79 5.42 5.41
C LEU A 56 -4.97 6.94 5.56
N PRO A 57 -5.10 7.49 6.78
CA PRO A 57 -5.27 8.93 6.98
C PRO A 57 -4.01 9.69 6.56
N ALA A 58 -4.17 10.98 6.22
CA ALA A 58 -3.04 11.82 5.80
C ALA A 58 -1.95 11.99 6.87
N SER A 59 -2.28 11.74 8.15
CA SER A 59 -1.35 11.74 9.28
C SER A 59 -0.43 10.51 9.31
N ALA A 60 -0.84 9.42 8.65
CA ALA A 60 -0.10 8.17 8.70
C ALA A 60 1.10 8.19 7.75
N THR A 61 2.16 7.52 8.17
CA THR A 61 3.41 7.43 7.41
C THR A 61 3.61 6.01 6.91
N ILE A 62 3.79 5.83 5.60
CA ILE A 62 4.16 4.54 5.04
C ILE A 62 5.62 4.24 5.39
N GLN A 63 5.84 3.10 6.04
CA GLN A 63 7.17 2.64 6.45
C GLN A 63 7.79 1.77 5.36
N SER A 64 7.04 0.77 4.89
CA SER A 64 7.52 -0.16 3.87
C SER A 64 6.43 -0.69 2.95
N VAL A 65 6.86 -1.13 1.77
CA VAL A 65 6.02 -1.76 0.76
C VAL A 65 6.65 -3.07 0.34
N GLN A 66 5.85 -4.13 0.30
CA GLN A 66 6.26 -5.45 -0.16
C GLN A 66 5.37 -5.89 -1.32
N ARG A 67 5.99 -6.47 -2.36
CA ARG A 67 5.30 -6.87 -3.59
C ARG A 67 4.97 -8.36 -3.59
N PHE A 68 3.79 -8.68 -4.07
CA PHE A 68 3.25 -10.03 -4.22
C PHE A 68 2.63 -10.18 -5.61
N ARG A 69 2.46 -11.43 -6.05
CA ARG A 69 1.69 -11.75 -7.26
C ARG A 69 0.24 -12.04 -6.90
N SER A 70 -0.69 -11.78 -7.82
CA SER A 70 -2.05 -12.31 -7.76
C SER A 70 -2.09 -13.76 -8.29
N PRO A 71 -2.88 -14.68 -7.71
CA PRO A 71 -3.65 -14.50 -6.47
C PRO A 71 -2.74 -14.30 -5.25
N TYR A 72 -3.19 -13.46 -4.31
CA TYR A 72 -2.38 -13.08 -3.14
C TYR A 72 -2.06 -14.30 -2.27
N ASN A 73 -0.78 -14.46 -1.94
CA ASN A 73 -0.29 -15.43 -0.97
C ASN A 73 0.71 -14.76 -0.03
N ALA A 74 0.33 -14.60 1.23
CA ALA A 74 1.13 -13.91 2.25
C ALA A 74 2.52 -14.55 2.49
N GLU A 75 2.66 -15.85 2.22
CA GLU A 75 3.89 -16.62 2.43
C GLU A 75 4.82 -16.59 1.21
N GLN A 76 4.39 -16.00 0.09
CA GLN A 76 5.15 -15.99 -1.17
C GLN A 76 5.33 -14.57 -1.74
N PRO A 77 6.15 -13.73 -1.07
CA PRO A 77 6.49 -12.41 -1.60
C PRO A 77 7.39 -12.51 -2.84
N LEU A 78 7.24 -11.55 -3.76
CA LEU A 78 8.13 -11.40 -4.93
C LEU A 78 9.50 -10.83 -4.54
N ALA A 79 9.55 -10.07 -3.46
CA ALA A 79 10.77 -9.46 -2.95
C ALA A 79 10.66 -9.19 -1.43
N PRO A 80 11.78 -9.00 -0.73
CA PRO A 80 11.77 -8.47 0.63
C PRO A 80 11.07 -7.09 0.68
N PRO A 81 10.55 -6.68 1.85
CA PRO A 81 9.99 -5.35 2.03
C PRO A 81 11.03 -4.27 1.69
N GLN A 82 10.58 -3.20 1.04
CA GLN A 82 11.39 -2.04 0.69
C GLN A 82 10.88 -0.82 1.45
N THR A 83 11.77 0.10 1.81
CA THR A 83 11.34 1.35 2.45
C THR A 83 10.44 2.14 1.49
N TRP A 84 9.52 2.94 2.04
CA TRP A 84 8.72 3.83 1.21
C TRP A 84 9.59 4.76 0.34
N ALA A 85 10.68 5.28 0.89
CA ALA A 85 11.59 6.17 0.17
C ALA A 85 12.20 5.49 -1.07
N ASP A 86 12.72 4.27 -0.92
CA ASP A 86 13.29 3.52 -2.04
C ASP A 86 12.23 3.16 -3.08
N PHE A 87 11.04 2.77 -2.62
CA PHE A 87 9.95 2.42 -3.50
C PHE A 87 9.44 3.63 -4.28
N ALA A 88 9.24 4.77 -3.62
CA ALA A 88 8.79 6.02 -4.22
C ALA A 88 9.78 6.54 -5.27
N ALA A 89 11.09 6.48 -4.98
CA ALA A 89 12.11 6.83 -5.96
C ALA A 89 12.02 5.95 -7.23
N ALA A 90 11.71 4.65 -7.07
CA ALA A 90 11.51 3.75 -8.20
C ALA A 90 10.19 3.98 -8.96
N LEU A 91 9.18 4.61 -8.34
CA LEU A 91 7.94 5.03 -8.99
C LEU A 91 8.15 6.24 -9.89
N GLU A 92 8.96 7.21 -9.45
CA GLU A 92 9.23 8.45 -10.21
C GLU A 92 10.18 8.24 -11.39
N ALA A 93 11.03 7.21 -11.33
CA ALA A 93 11.98 6.88 -12.37
C ALA A 93 11.36 6.23 -13.64
N LYS A 94 10.02 6.10 -13.73
CA LYS A 94 9.31 5.42 -14.82
C LYS A 94 8.06 6.15 -15.28
#